data_AF-A0A2I0PCU7-F1
#
_entry.id   AF-A0A2I0PCU7-F1
#
_cell.length_a   1.000
_cell.length_b   1.000
_cell.length_c   1.000
_cell.angle_alpha   90.00
_cell.angle_beta   90.00
_cell.angle_gamma   90.00
#
_symmetry.space_group_name_H-M   'P 1'
#
loop_
_entity.id
_entity.type
_entity.pdbx_description
1 polymer ?
#
loop_
_entity_poly.entity_id
_entity_poly.type
_entity_poly.pdbx_seq_one_letter_code
_entity_poly.pdbx_strand_id
1 'polypeptide(L)'
;MSRGARPHKALAEAIPIAKARGLIQMAMGGPERIFDIAIVSKIPITFVGIMFAPKILAGTPELVEYYQKDLARLRLIARDAANVIELWIRSRHGTWRFFQVTPSTIVEIDRDGKRIVFGKSIEYLAKVAAKEQGGANTAPS
;
A
#
# COMPACT_ATOMS: atom_id res chain seq x y z
N MET A 1 -19.76 -4.72 14.86
CA MET A 1 -18.78 -3.92 14.08
C MET A 1 -17.38 -4.16 14.64
N SER A 2 -16.73 -5.27 14.29
CA SER A 2 -15.35 -5.52 14.71
C SER A 2 -14.42 -4.80 13.74
N ARG A 3 -13.57 -3.91 14.26
CA ARG A 3 -12.38 -3.44 13.55
C ARG A 3 -11.62 -4.70 13.16
N GLY A 4 -11.54 -5.01 11.86
CA GLY A 4 -10.82 -6.20 11.38
C GLY A 4 -9.44 -6.28 12.04
N ALA A 5 -9.00 -7.51 12.39
CA ALA A 5 -7.76 -7.74 13.13
C ALA A 5 -6.61 -6.89 12.54
N ARG A 6 -5.98 -6.08 13.40
CA ARG A 6 -4.92 -5.16 13.00
C ARG A 6 -3.81 -5.93 12.28
N PRO A 7 -3.26 -5.43 11.15
CA PRO A 7 -2.35 -6.20 10.33
C PRO A 7 -0.92 -6.20 10.89
N HIS A 8 -0.69 -6.70 12.10
CA HIS A 8 0.69 -6.83 12.61
C HIS A 8 1.57 -7.62 11.63
N LYS A 9 1.00 -8.66 10.98
CA LYS A 9 1.66 -9.41 9.90
C LYS A 9 1.85 -8.60 8.61
N ALA A 10 0.84 -7.83 8.17
CA ALA A 10 0.98 -7.07 6.92
C ALA A 10 1.98 -5.90 7.08
N LEU A 11 2.08 -5.31 8.27
CA LEU A 11 3.07 -4.27 8.55
C LEU A 11 4.50 -4.82 8.46
N ALA A 12 4.77 -5.98 9.07
CA ALA A 12 6.08 -6.62 8.99
C ALA A 12 6.49 -6.94 7.55
N GLU A 13 5.56 -7.39 6.71
CA GLU A 13 5.79 -7.69 5.30
C GLU A 13 5.87 -6.44 4.41
N ALA A 14 5.28 -5.32 4.82
CA ALA A 14 5.40 -4.04 4.10
C ALA A 14 6.77 -3.39 4.30
N ILE A 15 7.45 -3.64 5.43
CA ILE A 15 8.77 -3.08 5.73
C ILE A 15 9.80 -3.32 4.61
N PRO A 16 10.04 -4.54 4.11
CA PRO A 16 11.01 -4.75 3.03
C PRO A 16 10.62 -4.03 1.73
N ILE A 17 9.32 -3.94 1.43
CA ILE A 17 8.82 -3.20 0.26
C ILE A 17 9.13 -1.70 0.41
N ALA A 18 8.86 -1.13 1.58
CA ALA A 18 9.11 0.27 1.88
C ALA A 18 10.61 0.60 1.90
N LYS A 19 11.45 -0.29 2.46
CA LYS A 19 12.91 -0.14 2.48
C LYS A 19 13.53 -0.14 1.08
N ALA A 20 12.95 -0.89 0.13
CA ALA A 20 13.41 -0.88 -1.25
C ALA A 20 13.18 0.49 -1.93
N ARG A 21 12.24 1.30 -1.43
CA ARG A 21 11.91 2.64 -1.95
C ARG A 21 12.67 3.78 -1.26
N GLY A 22 13.22 3.55 -0.07
CA GLY A 22 13.95 4.57 0.67
C GLY A 22 14.12 4.26 2.15
N LEU A 23 14.57 5.27 2.90
CA LEU A 23 14.62 5.18 4.35
C LEU A 23 13.21 5.17 4.92
N ILE A 24 12.96 4.41 5.98
CA ILE A 24 11.62 4.30 6.56
C ILE A 24 11.58 4.82 7.99
N GLN A 25 10.48 5.50 8.33
CA GLN A 25 10.12 5.85 9.69
C GLN A 25 8.75 5.26 10.02
N MET A 26 8.68 4.52 11.11
CA MET A 26 7.44 3.90 11.58
C MET A 26 6.65 4.92 12.40
N ALA A 27 5.34 5.00 12.17
CA ALA A 27 4.48 5.78 13.05
C ALA A 27 4.36 5.10 14.42
N MET A 28 4.34 5.89 15.50
CA MET A 28 4.07 5.35 16.83
C MET A 28 2.66 4.76 16.89
N GLY A 29 2.53 3.60 17.55
CA GLY A 29 1.23 2.94 17.70
C GLY A 29 0.25 3.80 18.50
N GLY A 30 -1.03 3.80 18.12
CA GLY A 30 -2.08 4.54 18.82
C GLY A 30 -3.41 4.58 18.08
N PRO A 31 -4.51 4.94 18.76
CA PRO A 31 -5.82 5.09 18.12
C PRO A 31 -5.87 6.25 17.11
N GLU A 32 -5.07 7.30 17.33
CA GLU A 32 -4.99 8.51 16.49
C GLU A 32 -3.97 8.43 15.36
N ARG A 33 -3.44 7.23 15.10
CA ARG A 33 -2.41 7.04 14.08
C ARG A 33 -3.01 7.21 12.68
N ILE A 34 -2.48 8.16 11.92
CA ILE A 34 -2.95 8.50 10.57
C ILE A 34 -2.32 7.61 9.48
N PHE A 35 -1.03 7.26 9.62
CA PHE A 35 -0.28 6.41 8.68
C PHE A 35 0.53 5.34 9.42
N ASP A 36 0.99 4.32 8.73
CA ASP A 36 1.80 3.23 9.29
C ASP A 36 3.31 3.48 9.09
N ILE A 37 3.71 3.85 7.88
CA ILE A 37 5.10 4.04 7.47
C ILE A 37 5.23 5.37 6.72
N ALA A 38 6.27 6.14 7.02
CA ALA A 38 6.77 7.19 6.16
C ALA A 38 8.02 6.69 5.42
N ILE A 39 8.05 6.85 4.10
CA ILE A 39 9.19 6.54 3.25
C ILE A 39 9.85 7.87 2.87
N VAL A 40 11.07 8.07 3.36
CA VAL A 40 11.91 9.23 3.08
C VAL A 40 12.82 8.90 1.90
N SER A 41 12.56 9.56 0.78
CA SER A 41 13.36 9.50 -0.45
C SER A 41 13.86 10.91 -0.80
N LYS A 42 14.52 11.09 -1.96
CA LYS A 42 15.08 12.39 -2.38
C LYS A 42 14.08 13.56 -2.43
N ILE A 43 12.77 13.28 -2.49
CA ILE A 43 11.54 14.13 -2.51
C ILE A 43 10.64 13.51 -3.58
N PRO A 44 9.36 13.19 -3.30
CA PRO A 44 8.59 13.48 -2.08
C PRO A 44 8.75 12.46 -0.93
N ILE A 45 8.34 12.85 0.28
CA ILE A 45 8.09 11.95 1.41
C ILE A 45 6.76 11.24 1.14
N THR A 46 6.74 9.92 1.31
CA THR A 46 5.53 9.11 1.10
C THR A 46 4.98 8.61 2.42
N PHE A 47 3.77 9.01 2.78
CA PHE A 47 3.04 8.48 3.93
C PHE A 47 2.13 7.34 3.51
N VAL A 48 2.28 6.18 4.14
CA VAL A 48 1.62 4.93 3.74
C VAL A 48 0.68 4.45 4.84
N GLY A 49 -0.59 4.25 4.51
CA GLY A 49 -1.53 3.46 5.32
C GLY A 49 -1.56 2.00 4.84
N ILE A 50 -1.49 1.03 5.75
CA ILE A 50 -1.47 -0.40 5.43
C ILE A 50 -2.73 -1.08 5.96
N MET A 51 -3.46 -1.74 5.06
CA MET A 51 -4.74 -2.39 5.36
C MET A 51 -4.83 -3.81 4.83
N PHE A 52 -5.71 -4.63 5.42
CA PHE A 52 -6.13 -5.89 4.79
C PHE A 52 -7.26 -5.63 3.81
N ALA A 53 -7.15 -6.24 2.62
CA ALA A 53 -8.17 -6.27 1.59
C ALA A 53 -9.17 -7.41 1.85
N PRO A 54 -10.48 -7.14 2.03
CA PRO A 54 -11.49 -8.19 2.07
C PRO A 54 -11.64 -8.87 0.70
N LYS A 55 -11.52 -8.08 -0.38
CA LYS A 55 -11.54 -8.51 -1.78
C LYS A 55 -10.41 -7.81 -2.52
N ILE A 56 -9.29 -8.51 -2.70
CA ILE A 56 -8.10 -7.91 -3.33
C ILE A 56 -8.33 -7.54 -4.80
N LEU A 57 -9.25 -8.22 -5.49
CA LEU A 57 -9.58 -7.98 -6.91
C LEU A 57 -10.69 -6.94 -7.12
N ALA A 58 -11.22 -6.33 -6.05
CA ALA A 58 -12.24 -5.30 -6.16
C ALA A 58 -11.75 -4.11 -7.01
N GLY A 59 -12.67 -3.53 -7.77
CA GLY A 59 -12.39 -2.33 -8.56
C GLY A 59 -12.15 -1.11 -7.68
N THR A 60 -11.51 -0.08 -8.23
CA THR A 60 -11.23 1.17 -7.51
C THR A 60 -12.48 1.79 -6.86
N PRO A 61 -13.67 1.88 -7.50
CA PRO A 61 -14.85 2.45 -6.87
C PRO A 61 -15.29 1.68 -5.60
N GLU A 62 -15.30 0.34 -5.66
CA GLU A 62 -15.66 -0.53 -4.52
C GLU A 62 -14.65 -0.38 -3.38
N LEU A 63 -13.36 -0.27 -3.69
CA LEU A 63 -12.31 -0.03 -2.69
C LEU A 63 -12.43 1.36 -2.04
N VAL A 64 -12.76 2.40 -2.82
CA VAL A 64 -12.97 3.76 -2.29
C VAL A 64 -14.13 3.79 -1.30
N GLU A 65 -15.24 3.12 -1.63
CA GLU A 65 -16.39 3.01 -0.73
C GLU A 65 -16.02 2.24 0.54
N TYR A 66 -15.39 1.07 0.40
CA TYR A 66 -15.02 0.22 1.53
C TYR A 66 -14.06 0.93 2.50
N TYR A 67 -13.05 1.65 1.98
CA TYR A 67 -12.04 2.34 2.78
C TYR A 67 -12.36 3.81 3.04
N GLN A 68 -13.59 4.28 2.83
CA GLN A 68 -13.92 5.71 2.89
C GLN A 68 -13.42 6.40 4.19
N LYS A 69 -13.57 5.74 5.35
CA LYS A 69 -13.14 6.28 6.65
C LYS A 69 -11.61 6.35 6.77
N ASP A 70 -10.90 5.34 6.28
CA ASP A 70 -9.44 5.30 6.32
C ASP A 70 -8.84 6.29 5.31
N LEU A 71 -9.43 6.40 4.12
CA LEU A 71 -9.06 7.41 3.13
C LEU A 71 -9.30 8.83 3.65
N ALA A 72 -10.40 9.07 4.35
CA ALA A 72 -10.66 10.37 4.99
C ALA A 72 -9.57 10.72 6.01
N ARG A 73 -9.12 9.77 6.83
CA ARG A 73 -8.00 9.97 7.77
C ARG A 73 -6.69 10.24 7.06
N LEU A 74 -6.33 9.41 6.08
CA LEU A 74 -5.11 9.61 5.29
C LEU A 74 -5.09 10.99 4.61
N ARG A 75 -6.25 11.48 4.17
CA ARG A 75 -6.41 12.82 3.57
C ARG A 75 -6.26 13.98 4.56
N LEU A 76 -6.14 13.74 5.87
CA LEU A 76 -5.77 14.78 6.84
C LEU A 76 -4.30 15.20 6.72
N ILE A 77 -3.45 14.36 6.11
CA ILE A 77 -2.07 14.73 5.80
C ILE A 77 -2.10 15.81 4.71
N ALA A 78 -1.36 16.89 4.95
CA ALA A 78 -1.26 18.00 4.01
C ALA A 78 -0.77 17.50 2.64
N ARG A 79 -1.46 17.94 1.59
CA ARG A 79 -1.08 17.66 0.20
C ARG A 79 -0.29 18.84 -0.33
N ASP A 80 0.98 18.63 -0.54
CA ASP A 80 1.85 19.54 -1.26
C ASP A 80 2.79 18.74 -2.17
N ALA A 81 3.63 19.43 -2.94
CA ALA A 81 4.59 18.78 -3.83
C ALA A 81 5.65 17.94 -3.07
N ALA A 82 5.80 18.14 -1.76
CA ALA A 82 6.74 17.40 -0.92
C ALA A 82 6.13 16.12 -0.32
N ASN A 83 4.80 15.96 -0.36
CA ASN A 83 4.09 14.89 0.33
C ASN A 83 3.21 14.06 -0.61
N VAL A 84 3.44 12.74 -0.61
CA VAL A 84 2.60 11.75 -1.28
C VAL A 84 1.92 10.88 -0.22
N ILE A 85 0.66 10.54 -0.46
CA ILE A 85 -0.14 9.71 0.44
C ILE A 85 -0.50 8.44 -0.33
N GLU A 86 -0.25 7.28 0.27
CA GLU A 86 -0.52 5.98 -0.33
C GLU A 86 -1.35 5.08 0.60
N LEU A 87 -2.19 4.25 -0.01
CA LEU A 87 -2.90 3.15 0.62
C LEU A 87 -2.34 1.84 0.05
N TRP A 88 -1.78 1.01 0.91
CA TRP A 88 -1.31 -0.32 0.56
C TRP A 88 -2.26 -1.34 1.13
N ILE A 89 -2.79 -2.20 0.28
CA ILE A 89 -3.71 -3.26 0.70
C ILE A 89 -3.11 -4.63 0.42
N ARG A 90 -3.28 -5.53 1.37
CA ARG A 90 -2.81 -6.91 1.27
C ARG A 90 -3.97 -7.89 1.36
N SER A 91 -4.01 -8.90 0.51
CA SER A 91 -4.93 -10.03 0.66
C SER A 91 -4.52 -10.89 1.86
N ARG A 92 -5.36 -11.84 2.29
CA ARG A 92 -4.94 -12.84 3.28
C ARG A 92 -3.80 -13.72 2.77
N HIS A 93 -3.76 -13.98 1.47
CA HIS A 93 -2.80 -14.87 0.81
C HIS A 93 -1.47 -14.21 0.40
N GLY A 94 -1.25 -12.93 0.73
CA GLY A 94 0.04 -12.26 0.46
C GLY A 94 0.07 -11.35 -0.76
N THR A 95 -1.00 -11.30 -1.54
CA THR A 95 -1.09 -10.41 -2.70
C THR A 95 -1.17 -8.95 -2.26
N TRP A 96 -0.33 -8.09 -2.84
CA TRP A 96 -0.32 -6.66 -2.57
C TRP A 96 -0.91 -5.86 -3.73
N ARG A 97 -1.62 -4.78 -3.40
CA ARG A 97 -1.95 -3.70 -4.33
C ARG A 97 -1.63 -2.37 -3.66
N PHE A 98 -1.14 -1.43 -4.47
CA PHE A 98 -0.64 -0.15 -4.02
C PHE A 98 -1.42 0.95 -4.70
N PHE A 99 -1.79 1.98 -3.95
CA PHE A 99 -2.55 3.09 -4.48
C PHE A 99 -2.03 4.41 -3.98
N GLN A 100 -1.86 5.36 -4.88
CA GLN A 100 -1.74 6.77 -4.52
C GLN A 100 -3.13 7.30 -4.17
N VAL A 101 -3.25 7.94 -3.02
CA VAL A 101 -4.50 8.60 -2.61
C VAL A 101 -4.60 9.95 -3.30
N THR A 102 -5.76 10.25 -3.87
CA THR A 102 -6.11 11.57 -4.44
C THR A 102 -7.24 12.22 -3.62
N PRO A 103 -7.59 13.50 -3.84
CA PRO A 103 -8.67 14.15 -3.08
C PRO A 103 -10.01 13.43 -3.19
N SER A 104 -10.34 12.89 -4.37
CA SER A 104 -11.63 12.24 -4.64
C SER A 104 -11.55 10.72 -4.72
N THR A 105 -10.42 10.16 -5.15
CA THR A 105 -10.29 8.72 -5.43
C THR A 105 -8.92 8.16 -5.02
N ILE A 106 -8.62 6.93 -5.43
CA ILE A 106 -7.29 6.32 -5.37
C ILE A 106 -6.86 5.93 -6.79
N VAL A 107 -5.55 6.00 -7.05
CA VAL A 107 -4.94 5.64 -8.34
C VAL A 107 -3.97 4.51 -8.11
N GLU A 108 -4.13 3.41 -8.84
CA GLU A 108 -3.26 2.25 -8.68
C GLU A 108 -1.84 2.55 -9.16
N ILE A 109 -0.88 2.15 -8.34
CA ILE A 109 0.56 2.28 -8.57
C ILE A 109 1.21 0.91 -8.40
N ASP A 110 2.39 0.74 -8.96
CA ASP A 110 3.20 -0.44 -8.76
C ASP A 110 3.93 -0.37 -7.41
N ARG A 111 4.64 -1.46 -7.10
CA ARG A 111 5.44 -1.61 -5.88
C ARG A 111 6.53 -0.54 -5.73
N ASP A 112 6.94 0.13 -6.81
CA ASP A 112 7.96 1.18 -6.82
C ASP A 112 7.35 2.59 -6.78
N GLY A 113 6.02 2.70 -6.77
CA GLY A 113 5.29 3.96 -6.75
C GLY A 113 4.97 4.55 -8.12
N LYS A 114 5.16 3.80 -9.21
CA LYS A 114 4.84 4.26 -10.57
C LYS A 114 3.39 3.94 -10.92
N ARG A 115 2.72 4.85 -11.61
CA ARG A 115 1.31 4.67 -11.99
C ARG A 115 1.12 3.46 -12.90
N ILE A 116 0.17 2.60 -12.54
CA ILE A 116 -0.29 1.51 -13.41
C ILE A 116 -1.37 2.07 -14.33
N VAL A 117 -1.23 1.83 -15.64
CA VAL A 117 -2.22 2.24 -16.64
C VAL A 117 -3.53 1.46 -16.40
N PHE A 118 -4.66 2.17 -16.47
CA PHE A 118 -5.99 1.58 -16.27
C PHE A 118 -6.19 0.33 -17.15
N GLY A 119 -6.74 -0.75 -16.56
CA GLY A 119 -6.94 -2.04 -17.23
C GLY A 119 -5.76 -3.02 -17.17
N LYS A 120 -4.59 -2.60 -16.66
CA LYS A 120 -3.39 -3.47 -16.56
C LYS A 120 -3.15 -4.07 -15.17
N SER A 121 -4.07 -3.87 -14.22
CA SER A 121 -3.88 -4.34 -12.83
C SER A 121 -3.72 -5.86 -12.73
N ILE A 122 -4.55 -6.63 -13.45
CA ILE A 122 -4.47 -8.10 -13.44
C ILE A 122 -3.18 -8.59 -14.09
N GLU A 123 -2.77 -7.99 -15.21
CA GLU A 123 -1.51 -8.30 -15.89
C GLU A 123 -0.31 -8.02 -14.98
N TYR A 124 -0.31 -6.88 -14.29
CA TYR A 124 0.72 -6.53 -13.32
C TYR A 124 0.81 -7.54 -12.18
N LEU A 125 -0.32 -7.87 -11.56
CA LEU A 125 -0.39 -8.83 -10.45
C LEU A 125 0.12 -10.22 -10.88
N ALA A 126 -0.21 -10.66 -12.10
CA ALA A 126 0.28 -11.91 -12.65
C ALA A 126 1.82 -11.90 -12.83
N LYS A 127 2.39 -10.79 -13.35
CA LYS A 127 3.85 -10.63 -13.50
C LYS A 127 4.58 -10.65 -12.16
N VAL A 128 4.03 -9.99 -11.14
CA VAL A 128 4.61 -9.99 -9.77
C VAL A 128 4.60 -11.39 -9.19
N ALA A 129 3.48 -12.11 -9.28
CA ALA A 129 3.37 -13.48 -8.79
C ALA A 129 4.38 -14.43 -9.45
N ALA A 130 4.57 -14.31 -10.77
CA ALA A 130 5.56 -15.11 -11.50
C ALA A 130 7.00 -14.81 -11.04
N LYS A 131 7.34 -13.54 -10.79
CA LYS A 131 8.67 -13.13 -10.30
C LYS A 131 8.95 -13.66 -8.89
N GLU A 132 7.94 -13.63 -8.01
CA GLU A 132 8.07 -14.12 -6.63
C GLU A 132 8.20 -15.65 -6.56
N GLN A 133 7.56 -16.39 -7.48
CA GLN A 133 7.74 -17.84 -7.60
C GLN A 133 9.09 -18.22 -8.22
N GLY A 134 9.59 -17.44 -9.18
CA GLY A 134 10.90 -17.68 -9.80
C GLY A 134 12.10 -17.39 -8.88
N GLY A 135 11.98 -16.39 -7.99
CA GLY A 135 13.03 -16.04 -7.03
C GLY A 135 13.17 -17.02 -5.86
N ALA A 136 12.18 -17.87 -5.61
CA ALA A 136 12.23 -18.90 -4.56
C ALA A 136 13.07 -20.13 -4.94
N ASN A 137 13.49 -20.25 -6.21
CA ASN A 137 14.19 -21.43 -6.72
C ASN A 137 15.73 -21.29 -6.81
N THR A 138 16.30 -20.21 -6.27
CA THR A 138 17.75 -20.01 -6.22
C THR A 138 18.21 -19.75 -4.78
N ALA A 139 18.17 -20.79 -3.96
CA ALA A 139 19.00 -20.86 -2.75
C ALA A 139 20.06 -21.95 -2.99
N PRO A 140 21.36 -21.62 -3.04
CA PRO A 140 22.40 -22.64 -3.15
C PRO A 140 22.51 -23.40 -1.82
N SER A 141 22.77 -24.70 -1.94
CA SER A 141 23.14 -25.62 -0.86
C SER A 141 24.51 -25.29 -0.29
#